data_AF-A0A2D4XKM2-F1
#
_entry.id   AF-A0A2D4XKM2-F1
#
_cell.length_a   1.000
_cell.length_b   1.000
_cell.length_c   1.000
_cell.angle_alpha   90.00
_cell.angle_beta   90.00
_cell.angle_gamma   90.00
#
_symmetry.space_group_name_H-M   'P 1'
#
loop_
_entity.id
_entity.type
_entity.pdbx_description
1 polymer ?
#
loop_
_entity_poly.entity_id
_entity_poly.type
_entity_poly.pdbx_seq_one_letter_code
_entity_poly.pdbx_strand_id
1 'polypeptide(L)'
;MIGIKPNDFWRQTWRENGLIAEHYHNNINLQWEQTRYLAAMIHNVQCQKKSQMLKPEQLFELPVDQKREVERKKPKSTREQMEAFEKKVTKMTNKKTLK
;
A
#
# COMPACT_ATOMS: atom_id res chain seq x y z
N MET A 1 -11.28 -25.41 -4.35
CA MET A 1 -10.21 -24.86 -3.50
C MET A 1 -9.22 -24.15 -4.38
N ILE A 2 -8.74 -23.00 -3.95
CA ILE A 2 -7.91 -22.11 -4.75
C ILE A 2 -6.53 -22.74 -4.97
N GLY A 3 -6.26 -23.24 -6.19
CA GLY A 3 -4.92 -23.63 -6.63
C GLY A 3 -4.28 -24.86 -5.99
N ILE A 4 -4.95 -25.55 -5.06
CA ILE A 4 -4.43 -26.74 -4.36
C ILE A 4 -5.22 -27.99 -4.74
N LYS A 5 -4.55 -29.15 -4.77
CA LYS A 5 -5.22 -30.44 -4.97
C LYS A 5 -6.11 -30.74 -3.75
N PRO A 6 -7.28 -31.38 -3.94
CA PRO A 6 -8.19 -31.69 -2.84
C PRO A 6 -7.54 -32.50 -1.70
N ASN A 7 -6.66 -33.45 -2.03
CA ASN A 7 -5.97 -34.25 -1.03
C ASN A 7 -4.99 -33.43 -0.18
N ASP A 8 -4.37 -32.40 -0.75
CA ASP A 8 -3.40 -31.56 -0.04
C ASP A 8 -4.14 -30.59 0.90
N PHE A 9 -5.33 -30.13 0.51
CA PHE A 9 -6.18 -29.29 1.36
C PHE A 9 -6.62 -29.99 2.65
N TRP A 10 -7.05 -31.25 2.55
CA TRP A 10 -7.48 -32.03 3.72
C TRP A 10 -6.32 -32.47 4.62
N ARG A 11 -5.07 -32.36 4.14
CA ARG A 11 -3.86 -32.62 4.94
C ARG A 11 -3.37 -31.39 5.70
N GLN A 12 -3.82 -30.20 5.31
CA GLN A 12 -3.42 -28.93 5.92
C GLN A 12 -4.35 -28.55 7.07
N THR A 13 -3.81 -27.74 7.99
CA THR A 13 -4.61 -27.12 9.04
C THR A 13 -5.44 -25.97 8.50
N TRP A 14 -6.53 -25.62 9.19
CA TRP A 14 -7.36 -24.46 8.83
C TRP A 14 -6.56 -23.16 8.76
N ARG A 15 -5.55 -23.00 9.61
CA ARG A 15 -4.66 -21.84 9.60
C ARG A 15 -3.84 -21.76 8.32
N GLU A 16 -3.25 -22.87 7.89
CA GLU A 16 -2.47 -22.93 6.65
C GLU A 16 -3.35 -22.65 5.42
N ASN A 17 -4.54 -23.26 5.39
CA ASN A 17 -5.53 -23.00 4.34
C ASN A 17 -5.93 -21.51 4.29
N GLY A 18 -6.08 -20.87 5.45
CA GLY A 18 -6.32 -19.42 5.56
C GLY A 18 -5.18 -18.60 4.97
N LEU A 19 -3.94 -18.90 5.34
CA LEU A 19 -2.75 -18.22 4.82
C LEU A 19 -2.61 -18.37 3.30
N ILE A 20 -2.95 -19.54 2.74
CA ILE A 20 -2.91 -19.77 1.29
C ILE A 20 -4.00 -18.95 0.57
N ALA A 21 -5.20 -18.86 1.15
CA ALA A 21 -6.25 -18.01 0.61
C ALA A 21 -5.85 -16.53 0.63
N GLU A 22 -5.28 -16.05 1.74
CA GLU A 22 -4.74 -14.69 1.85
C GLU A 22 -3.66 -14.43 0.81
N HIS A 23 -2.71 -15.35 0.65
CA HIS A 23 -1.65 -15.25 -0.34
C HIS A 23 -2.21 -15.13 -1.76
N TYR A 24 -3.19 -15.95 -2.12
CA TYR A 24 -3.83 -15.89 -3.43
C TYR A 24 -4.52 -14.55 -3.69
N HIS A 25 -5.30 -14.06 -2.72
CA HIS A 25 -5.97 -12.77 -2.85
C HIS A 25 -4.96 -11.62 -2.96
N ASN A 26 -3.86 -11.68 -2.20
CA ASN A 26 -2.79 -10.68 -2.29
C ASN A 26 -2.11 -10.67 -3.67
N ASN A 27 -1.82 -11.84 -4.24
CA ASN A 27 -1.23 -11.94 -5.58
C ASN A 27 -2.17 -11.39 -6.66
N ILE A 28 -3.46 -11.70 -6.59
CA ILE A 28 -4.46 -11.15 -7.52
C ILE A 28 -4.51 -9.63 -7.40
N ASN A 29 -4.58 -9.09 -6.19
CA ASN A 29 -4.59 -7.65 -5.98
C ASN A 29 -3.33 -7.00 -6.56
N LEU A 30 -2.16 -7.63 -6.36
CA LEU A 30 -0.90 -7.14 -6.92
C LEU A 30 -0.91 -7.14 -8.45
N GLN A 31 -1.43 -8.19 -9.08
CA GLN A 31 -1.56 -8.27 -10.54
C GLN A 31 -2.50 -7.19 -11.09
N TRP A 32 -3.63 -6.95 -10.42
CA TRP A 32 -4.55 -5.87 -10.79
C TRP A 32 -3.91 -4.50 -10.63
N GLU A 33 -3.15 -4.27 -9.56
CA GLU A 33 -2.40 -3.03 -9.38
C GLU A 33 -1.38 -2.84 -10.50
N GLN A 34 -0.55 -3.85 -10.79
CA GLN A 34 0.43 -3.81 -11.88
C GLN A 34 -0.24 -3.45 -13.23
N THR A 35 -1.34 -4.13 -13.54
CA THR A 35 -2.11 -3.88 -14.77
C THR A 35 -2.66 -2.45 -14.80
N ARG A 36 -3.17 -1.95 -13.67
CA ARG A 36 -3.67 -0.58 -13.53
C ARG A 36 -2.58 0.47 -13.78
N TYR A 37 -1.39 0.26 -13.21
CA TYR A 37 -0.24 1.15 -13.43
C TYR A 37 0.20 1.15 -14.89
N LEU A 38 0.31 -0.02 -15.52
CA LEU A 38 0.68 -0.13 -16.94
C LEU A 38 -0.34 0.57 -17.84
N ALA A 39 -1.64 0.34 -17.62
CA ALA A 39 -2.70 0.99 -18.37
C ALA A 39 -2.67 2.52 -18.24
N ALA A 40 -2.47 3.04 -17.02
CA ALA A 40 -2.32 4.47 -16.78
C ALA A 40 -1.06 5.04 -17.45
N MET A 41 0.06 4.32 -17.46
CA MET A 41 1.26 4.74 -18.18
C MET A 41 1.04 4.83 -19.69
N ILE A 42 0.44 3.81 -20.29
CA ILE A 42 0.12 3.77 -21.72
C ILE A 42 -0.79 4.94 -22.10
N HIS A 43 -1.86 5.17 -21.33
CA HIS A 43 -2.75 6.30 -21.54
C HIS A 43 -2.02 7.64 -21.42
N ASN A 44 -1.24 7.82 -20.35
CA ASN A 44 -0.57 9.10 -20.08
C ASN A 44 0.53 9.45 -21.09
N VAL A 45 1.17 8.45 -21.71
CA VAL A 45 2.13 8.66 -22.80
C VAL A 45 1.45 9.26 -24.05
N GLN A 46 0.16 8.98 -24.25
CA GLN A 46 -0.61 9.50 -25.39
C GLN A 46 -1.20 10.88 -25.14
N CYS A 47 -1.21 11.37 -23.89
CA CYS A 47 -1.77 12.67 -23.54
C CYS A 47 -0.85 13.82 -23.98
N GLN A 48 -1.43 14.87 -24.58
CA GLN A 48 -0.69 16.09 -24.95
C GLN A 48 -0.63 17.11 -23.81
N LYS A 49 -1.65 17.12 -22.93
CA LYS A 49 -1.77 18.07 -21.82
C LYS A 49 -1.76 17.34 -20.49
N LYS A 50 -1.10 17.92 -19.49
CA LYS A 50 -1.05 17.37 -18.13
C LYS A 50 -2.43 17.21 -17.50
N SER A 51 -3.40 18.07 -17.84
CA SER A 51 -4.77 17.97 -17.33
C SER A 51 -5.52 16.73 -17.83
N GLN A 52 -5.07 16.10 -18.92
CA GLN A 52 -5.63 14.85 -19.44
C GLN A 52 -4.99 13.61 -18.79
N MET A 53 -3.86 13.78 -18.07
CA MET A 53 -3.19 12.66 -17.42
C MET A 53 -4.01 12.18 -16.22
N LEU A 54 -4.17 10.86 -16.13
CA LEU A 54 -4.90 10.19 -15.07
C LEU A 54 -3.94 9.58 -14.06
N LYS A 55 -4.29 9.65 -12.78
CA LYS A 55 -3.67 8.80 -11.77
C LYS A 55 -4.17 7.36 -11.93
N PRO A 56 -3.38 6.33 -11.61
CA PRO A 56 -3.81 4.94 -11.71
C PRO A 56 -5.10 4.66 -10.93
N GLU A 57 -5.26 5.24 -9.74
CA GLU A 57 -6.46 5.11 -8.90
C GLU A 57 -7.74 5.68 -9.57
N GLN A 58 -7.61 6.61 -10.54
CA GLN A 58 -8.75 7.19 -11.26
C GLN A 58 -9.22 6.34 -12.44
N LEU A 59 -8.43 5.35 -12.88
CA LEU A 59 -8.79 4.50 -14.02
C LEU A 59 -9.87 3.49 -13.62
N PHE A 60 -9.68 2.83 -12.48
CA PHE A 60 -10.67 1.99 -11.81
C PHE A 60 -10.27 1.78 -10.35
N GLU A 61 -11.28 1.62 -9.49
CA GLU A 61 -11.13 1.43 -8.05
C GLU A 61 -10.90 -0.05 -7.71
N LEU A 62 -9.97 -0.32 -6.79
CA LEU A 62 -9.73 -1.66 -6.25
C LEU A 62 -10.23 -1.74 -4.80
N PRO A 63 -10.72 -2.92 -4.34
CA PRO A 63 -11.13 -3.11 -2.95
C PRO A 63 -10.03 -2.78 -1.92
N VAL A 64 -8.76 -2.90 -2.31
CA VAL A 64 -7.60 -2.58 -1.47
C VAL A 64 -7.44 -1.07 -1.26
N ASP A 65 -7.94 -0.24 -2.17
CA ASP A 65 -7.80 1.22 -2.07
C ASP A 65 -8.55 1.77 -0.86
N GLN A 66 -9.75 1.24 -0.57
CA GLN A 66 -10.53 1.60 0.62
C GLN A 66 -9.74 1.30 1.91
N LYS A 67 -9.11 0.14 1.98
CA LYS A 67 -8.26 -0.24 3.13
C LYS A 67 -7.07 0.70 3.26
N ARG A 68 -6.40 1.04 2.15
CA ARG A 68 -5.28 1.98 2.13
C ARG A 68 -5.69 3.38 2.58
N GLU A 69 -6.87 3.84 2.19
CA GLU A 69 -7.38 5.14 2.61
C GLU A 69 -7.59 5.20 4.13
N VAL A 70 -8.17 4.14 4.71
CA VAL A 70 -8.32 4.03 6.16
C VAL A 70 -6.96 4.02 6.86
N GLU A 71 -5.99 3.23 6.39
CA GLU A 71 -4.64 3.21 6.96
C GLU A 71 -3.92 4.57 6.83
N ARG A 72 -4.09 5.28 5.71
CA ARG A 72 -3.51 6.62 5.50
C ARG A 72 -4.10 7.68 6.43
N LYS A 73 -5.39 7.55 6.80
CA LYS A 73 -6.08 8.45 7.74
C LYS A 73 -5.66 8.24 9.19
N LYS A 74 -5.07 7.09 9.53
CA LYS A 74 -4.61 6.85 10.91
C LYS A 74 -3.44 7.79 11.25
N PRO A 75 -3.46 8.42 12.44
CA PRO A 75 -2.36 9.27 12.87
C PRO A 75 -1.06 8.46 12.97
N LYS A 76 0.02 8.99 12.38
CA LYS A 76 1.32 8.30 12.33
C LYS A 76 2.03 8.20 13.68
N SER A 77 1.68 9.08 14.61
CA SER A 77 2.32 9.16 15.92
C SER A 77 1.31 9.49 17.01
N THR A 78 1.59 9.02 18.22
CA THR A 78 0.91 9.52 19.42
C THR A 78 1.42 10.91 19.76
N ARG A 79 0.68 11.65 20.60
CA ARG A 79 1.07 13.00 21.04
C ARG A 79 2.46 13.01 21.69
N GLU A 80 2.74 12.03 22.54
CA GLU A 80 4.04 11.88 23.22
C GLU A 80 5.20 11.68 22.23
N GLN A 81 4.99 10.86 21.19
CA GLN A 81 5.99 10.63 20.14
C GLN A 81 6.25 11.88 19.31
N MET A 82 5.22 12.69 19.07
CA MET A 82 5.33 13.97 18.37
C MET A 82 6.14 14.98 19.20
N GLU A 83 5.83 15.13 20.49
CA GLU A 83 6.56 16.02 21.41
C GLU A 83 8.03 15.58 21.57
N ALA A 84 8.30 14.27 21.64
CA ALA A 84 9.65 13.73 21.67
C ALA A 84 10.42 14.04 20.38
N PHE A 85 9.76 13.96 19.23
CA PHE A 85 10.35 14.31 17.94
C PHE A 85 10.67 15.81 17.84
N GLU A 86 9.76 16.68 18.28
CA GLU A 86 9.97 18.14 18.32
C GLU A 86 11.17 18.52 19.20
N LYS A 87 11.29 17.92 20.38
CA LYS A 87 12.46 18.07 21.27
C LYS A 87 13.75 17.60 20.61
N LYS A 88 13.71 16.56 19.77
CA LYS A 88 14.89 16.08 19.04
C LYS A 88 15.28 17.07 17.94
N VAL A 89 14.33 17.57 17.16
CA VAL A 89 14.56 18.54 16.08
C VAL A 89 15.15 19.84 16.63
N THR A 90 14.58 20.40 17.69
CA THR A 90 15.06 21.62 18.34
C THR A 90 16.48 21.49 18.91
N LYS A 91 16.86 20.31 19.42
CA LYS A 91 18.24 20.03 19.83
C LYS A 91 19.20 19.96 18.62
N MET A 92 18.76 19.41 17.49
CA MET A 92 19.59 19.28 16.29
C MET A 92 19.83 20.62 15.57
N THR A 93 18.86 21.55 15.64
CA THR A 93 18.97 22.87 15.02
C THR A 93 19.80 23.86 15.85
N ASN A 94 19.81 23.74 17.18
CA ASN A 94 20.69 24.52 18.06
C ASN A 94 22.12 23.96 18.11
N LYS A 95 22.86 24.04 17.00
CA LYS A 95 24.32 23.81 17.01
C LYS A 95 25.01 25.04 17.62
N LYS A 96 25.14 25.08 18.95
CA LYS A 96 26.07 26.01 19.60
C LYS A 96 27.49 25.61 19.21
N THR A 97 28.07 26.30 18.22
CA THR A 97 29.52 26.29 18.02
C THR A 97 30.16 26.85 19.29
N LEU A 98 30.99 26.04 19.97
CA LEU A 98 31.88 26.55 21.01
C LEU A 98 32.74 27.65 20.37
N LYS A 99 32.60 28.88 20.88
CA LYS A 99 33.54 29.97 20.60
C LYS A 99 34.77 29.80 21.48
#